data_AF-A0A067DTL9-F1
#
_entry.id   AF-A0A067DTL9-F1
#
_cell.length_a   1.000
_cell.length_b   1.000
_cell.length_c   1.000
_cell.angle_alpha   90.00
_cell.angle_beta   90.00
_cell.angle_gamma   90.00
#
_symmetry.space_group_name_H-M   'P 1'
#
loop_
_entity.id
_entity.type
_entity.pdbx_description
1 polymer ?
#
loop_
_entity_poly.entity_id
_entity_poly.type
_entity_poly.pdbx_seq_one_letter_code
_entity_poly.pdbx_strand_id
1 'polypeptide(L)' 'YKLSYYRFGELVTEYGKPPGYDRARGVEIGNKDIKLEHLEEAFTTSNWIVRIYKVKPPNNRW' A
#
# COMPACT_ATOMS: atom_id res chain seq x y z
N TYR A 1 6.09 3.56 -6.16
CA TYR A 1 6.47 3.39 -4.75
C TYR A 1 5.28 3.60 -3.82
N LYS A 2 4.74 4.83 -3.66
CA LYS A 2 3.66 5.12 -2.70
C LYS A 2 2.35 4.33 -2.93
N LEU A 3 1.96 4.10 -4.19
CA LEU A 3 0.75 3.34 -4.50
C LEU A 3 0.92 1.86 -4.17
N SER A 4 1.93 1.20 -4.75
CA SER A 4 2.18 -0.23 -4.53
C SER A 4 2.35 -0.60 -3.05
N TYR A 5 2.97 0.26 -2.24
CA TYR A 5 3.23 -0.01 -0.82
C TYR A 5 2.22 0.61 0.16
N TYR A 6 1.10 1.17 -0.32
CA TYR A 6 0.05 1.68 0.55
C TYR A 6 -0.47 0.59 1.50
N ARG A 7 -0.36 0.76 2.82
CA ARG A 7 -0.70 -0.25 3.85
C ARG A 7 0.06 -1.58 3.77
N PHE A 8 1.13 -1.66 2.97
CA PHE A 8 1.93 -2.89 2.89
C PHE A 8 2.77 -3.13 4.14
N GLY A 9 3.09 -2.06 4.91
CA GLY A 9 3.82 -2.17 6.17
C GLY A 9 3.08 -2.92 7.29
N GLU A 10 1.76 -3.11 7.17
CA GLU A 10 0.92 -3.85 8.12
C GLU A 10 0.79 -5.34 7.74
N LEU A 11 1.20 -5.71 6.53
CA LEU A 11 1.08 -7.08 6.05
C LEU A 11 2.24 -7.95 6.52
N VAL A 12 1.89 -9.11 7.06
CA VAL A 12 2.81 -10.21 7.32
C VAL A 12 2.76 -11.14 6.12
N THR A 13 3.71 -11.00 5.20
CA THR A 13 3.79 -11.83 3.99
C THR A 13 4.35 -13.22 4.24
N GLU A 14 5.07 -13.41 5.34
CA GLU A 14 5.79 -14.65 5.66
C GLU A 14 5.90 -14.81 7.18
N TYR A 15 5.69 -16.04 7.65
CA TYR A 15 5.79 -16.38 9.07
C TYR A 15 7.26 -16.30 9.52
N GLY A 16 7.55 -15.46 10.51
CA GLY A 16 8.92 -15.24 11.02
C GLY A 16 9.70 -14.09 10.38
N LYS A 17 9.10 -13.33 9.45
CA LYS A 17 9.67 -12.09 8.91
C LYS A 17 8.95 -10.85 9.48
N PRO A 18 9.63 -9.70 9.60
CA PRO A 18 9.00 -8.47 10.05
C PRO A 18 7.89 -8.02 9.07
N PRO A 19 6.83 -7.37 9.55
CA PRO A 19 5.74 -6.88 8.70
C PRO A 19 6.26 -5.82 7.72
N GLY A 20 5.78 -5.89 6.46
CA GLY A 20 6.28 -5.07 5.36
C GLY A 20 7.53 -5.62 4.64
N TYR A 21 7.71 -6.94 4.63
CA TYR A 21 8.79 -7.59 3.89
C TYR A 21 8.40 -7.82 2.42
N ASP A 22 9.15 -7.25 1.48
CA ASP A 22 8.92 -7.45 0.06
C ASP A 22 9.63 -8.73 -0.41
N ARG A 23 8.85 -9.80 -0.65
CA ARG A 23 9.38 -11.12 -1.09
C ARG A 23 10.10 -11.06 -2.44
N ALA A 24 9.69 -10.18 -3.37
CA ALA A 24 10.31 -10.10 -4.69
C ALA A 24 11.68 -9.42 -4.63
N ARG A 25 11.88 -8.55 -3.64
CA ARG A 25 13.13 -7.77 -3.46
C ARG A 25 14.01 -8.30 -2.33
N GLY A 26 13.48 -9.14 -1.46
CA GLY A 26 14.20 -9.68 -0.31
C GLY A 26 14.55 -8.64 0.77
N VAL A 27 13.90 -7.47 0.76
CA VAL A 27 14.20 -6.36 1.68
C VAL A 27 12.96 -5.92 2.47
N GLU A 28 13.20 -5.39 3.66
CA GLU A 28 12.17 -4.72 4.46
C GLU A 28 11.93 -3.30 3.93
N ILE A 29 10.66 -2.92 3.84
CA ILE A 29 10.29 -1.56 3.42
C ILE A 29 10.52 -0.61 4.59
N GLY A 30 11.37 0.40 4.37
CA GLY A 30 11.67 1.41 5.40
C GLY A 30 10.49 2.34 5.72
N ASN A 31 9.68 2.73 4.72
CA ASN A 31 8.56 3.65 4.93
C ASN A 31 7.22 2.91 5.01
N LYS A 32 6.81 2.57 6.23
CA LYS A 32 5.60 1.78 6.51
C LYS A 32 4.32 2.63 6.54
N ASP A 33 4.43 3.90 6.91
CA ASP A 33 3.34 4.87 6.93
C ASP A 33 3.26 5.61 5.60
N ILE A 34 2.43 5.11 4.69
CA ILE A 34 2.13 5.79 3.42
C ILE A 34 0.67 6.22 3.45
N LYS A 35 0.44 7.53 3.43
CA LYS A 35 -0.90 8.13 3.34
C LYS A 35 -1.15 8.64 1.92
N LEU A 36 -2.34 8.37 1.39
CA LEU A 36 -2.80 8.85 0.09
C LEU A 36 -3.80 9.99 0.29
N GLU A 37 -3.42 11.21 -0.12
CA GLU A 37 -4.26 12.40 0.04
C GLU A 37 -5.29 12.52 -1.07
N HIS A 38 -4.87 12.36 -2.33
CA HIS A 38 -5.71 12.53 -3.52
C HIS A 38 -6.27 11.24 -4.12
N LEU A 39 -5.86 10.09 -3.59
CA LEU A 39 -6.22 8.77 -4.10
C LEU A 39 -6.84 7.96 -2.96
N GLU A 40 -7.85 7.17 -3.27
CA GLU A 40 -8.44 6.18 -2.35
C GLU A 40 -8.33 4.78 -2.94
N GLU A 41 -8.13 3.78 -2.08
CA GLU A 41 -8.12 2.38 -2.47
C GLU A 41 -9.56 1.95 -2.78
N ALA A 42 -9.85 1.66 -4.04
CA ALA A 42 -11.18 1.24 -4.49
C ALA A 42 -11.32 -0.29 -4.45
N PHE A 43 -10.25 -1.00 -4.79
CA PHE A 43 -10.23 -2.46 -4.79
C PHE A 43 -8.80 -3.00 -4.69
N THR A 44 -8.62 -4.05 -3.89
CA THR A 44 -7.37 -4.83 -3.83
C THR A 44 -7.70 -6.31 -3.89
N THR A 45 -6.99 -7.03 -4.77
CA THR A 45 -7.14 -8.48 -4.94
C THR A 45 -6.61 -9.26 -3.73
N SER A 46 -7.14 -10.46 -3.47
CA SER A 46 -6.74 -11.29 -2.31
C SER A 46 -5.25 -11.59 -2.26
N ASN A 47 -4.62 -11.78 -3.41
CA ASN A 47 -3.17 -12.02 -3.53
C ASN A 47 -2.35 -10.74 -3.72
N TRP A 48 -2.97 -9.56 -3.63
CA TRP A 48 -2.34 -8.24 -3.73
C TRP A 48 -1.53 -8.04 -5.03
N ILE A 49 -1.92 -8.73 -6.11
CA ILE A 49 -1.29 -8.61 -7.43
C ILE A 49 -1.78 -7.34 -8.14
N VAL A 50 -3.07 -7.05 -8.01
CA VAL A 50 -3.71 -5.87 -8.60
C VAL A 50 -4.34 -5.02 -7.51
N ARG A 51 -4.07 -3.70 -7.58
CA ARG A 51 -4.61 -2.66 -6.70
C ARG A 51 -5.15 -1.53 -7.56
N ILE A 52 -6.42 -1.20 -7.38
CA ILE A 52 -7.14 -0.17 -8.14
C ILE A 52 -7.37 1.01 -7.20
N TYR A 53 -6.83 2.16 -7.58
CA TYR A 53 -6.99 3.42 -6.87
C TYR A 53 -7.94 4.33 -7.63
N LYS A 54 -8.86 4.97 -6.92
CA LYS A 54 -9.76 5.99 -7.47
C LYS A 54 -9.23 7.37 -7.09
N VAL A 55 -9.33 8.30 -8.02
CA VAL A 55 -9.02 9.72 -7.79
C VAL A 55 -10.13 10.34 -6.97
N LYS A 56 -9.78 10.89 -5.81
CA LYS A 56 -10.71 11.65 -4.98
C LYS A 56 -11.08 12.95 -5.70
N PRO A 57 -12.32 13.43 -5.55
CA PRO A 57 -12.67 14.76 -6.05
C PRO A 57 -11.75 15.81 -5.40
N PRO A 58 -11.42 16.89 -6.13
CA PRO A 58 -10.61 17.96 -5.58
C PRO A 58 -11.27 18.50 -4.30
N ASN A 59 -10.46 18.77 -3.28
CA ASN A 59 -10.98 19.23 -2.00
C ASN A 59 -11.74 20.54 -2.22
N ASN A 60 -13.01 20.56 -1.84
CA ASN A 60 -13.91 21.67 -2.10
C ASN A 60 -13.42 22.87 -1.27
N ARG A 61 -12.89 23.91 -1.94
CA ARG A 61 -12.43 25.16 -1.30
C ARG A 61 -13.60 26.15 -1.31
N TRP A 62 -14.39 26.18 -0.26
CA TRP A 62 -15.43 27.19 0.02
C TRP A 62 -15.30 27.61 1.48
#